data_AF-A0AAV5Z482-F1
#
_entry.id   AF-A0AAV5Z482-F1
#
_cell.length_a   1.000
_cell.length_b   1.000
_cell.length_c   1.000
_cell.angle_alpha   90.00
_cell.angle_beta   90.00
_cell.angle_gamma   90.00
#
_symmetry.space_group_name_H-M   'P 1'
#
loop_
_entity.id
_entity.type
_entity.pdbx_description
1 polymer ?
#
loop_
_entity_poly.entity_id
_entity_poly.type
_entity_poly.pdbx_seq_one_letter_code
_entity_poly.pdbx_strand_id
1 'polypeptide(L)'
;MKTIKALALATATFQALGLALGPIGMPVPAAAVSAPSGIDARIRLDWEAGTKRGGKPVIQGYVYNDYGRPATDIHLLVETLDASGAVVARTTGFVVGAVQFNDRIYFEVPLKATGASYRVTVTSFDWKGGGGGGGA
;
A
#
# COMPACT_ATOMS: atom_id res chain seq x y z
N MET A 1 19.56 -37.17 21.13
CA MET A 1 19.96 -36.01 21.95
C MET A 1 20.17 -34.81 21.04
N LYS A 2 19.79 -33.62 21.55
CA LYS A 2 19.82 -32.26 20.94
C LYS A 2 18.59 -31.86 20.11
N THR A 3 17.52 -31.57 20.85
CA THR A 3 16.46 -30.61 20.51
C THR A 3 17.06 -29.23 20.18
N ILE A 4 16.54 -28.56 19.13
CA ILE A 4 16.81 -27.13 18.89
C ILE A 4 15.49 -26.36 18.96
N LYS A 5 15.58 -25.26 19.70
CA LYS A 5 14.52 -24.50 20.35
C LYS A 5 13.65 -23.72 19.36
N ALA A 6 12.35 -23.66 19.65
CA ALA A 6 11.46 -22.62 19.15
C ALA A 6 11.99 -21.24 19.60
N LEU A 7 12.22 -20.34 18.65
CA LEU A 7 12.50 -18.94 18.95
C LEU A 7 11.17 -18.18 18.91
N ALA A 8 10.69 -17.82 20.09
CA ALA A 8 9.52 -17.00 20.27
C ALA A 8 9.83 -15.51 20.08
N LEU A 9 8.80 -14.80 19.63
CA LEU A 9 8.42 -13.43 19.98
C LEU A 9 9.26 -12.25 19.45
N ALA A 10 8.57 -11.44 18.65
CA ALA A 10 8.59 -10.00 18.83
C ALA A 10 7.13 -9.52 19.01
N THR A 11 6.62 -9.61 20.23
CA THR A 11 5.40 -8.88 20.61
C THR A 11 5.79 -7.42 20.75
N ALA A 12 5.50 -6.63 19.72
CA ALA A 12 5.63 -5.17 19.80
C ALA A 12 4.45 -4.64 20.63
N THR A 13 4.68 -4.44 21.93
CA THR A 13 3.77 -3.71 22.80
C THR A 13 3.76 -2.24 22.42
N PHE A 14 2.71 -1.76 21.76
CA PHE A 14 2.42 -0.33 21.65
C PHE A 14 1.52 0.07 22.83
N GLN A 15 2.14 0.60 23.88
CA GLN A 15 1.42 1.34 24.93
C GLN A 15 1.19 2.76 24.41
N ALA A 16 -0.08 3.17 24.30
CA ALA A 16 -0.45 4.57 24.21
C ALA A 16 -1.34 4.91 25.40
N LEU A 17 -0.81 5.74 26.30
CA LEU A 17 -1.50 6.31 27.46
C LEU A 17 -2.53 7.34 26.97
N GLY A 18 -3.77 7.22 27.44
CA GLY A 18 -4.91 7.99 26.95
C GLY A 18 -5.11 9.36 27.59
N LEU A 19 -5.96 10.16 26.94
CA LEU A 19 -6.78 11.21 27.54
C LEU A 19 -8.00 11.44 26.62
N ALA A 20 -9.19 11.14 27.14
CA ALA A 20 -10.46 11.33 26.47
C ALA A 20 -11.00 12.74 26.75
N LEU A 21 -11.34 13.48 25.69
CA LEU A 21 -12.24 14.64 25.71
C LEU A 21 -13.10 14.58 24.44
N GLY A 22 -14.43 14.51 24.64
CA GLY A 22 -15.59 14.80 23.75
C GLY A 22 -15.50 14.62 22.22
N PRO A 23 -16.56 14.08 21.55
CA PRO A 23 -16.55 13.90 20.11
C PRO A 23 -16.79 15.24 19.39
N ILE A 24 -15.77 16.08 19.30
CA ILE A 24 -15.66 16.96 18.14
C ILE A 24 -15.18 16.03 17.03
N GLY A 25 -16.03 15.78 16.04
CA GLY A 25 -15.71 14.98 14.86
C GLY A 25 -14.65 15.67 14.01
N MET A 26 -13.44 15.81 14.53
CA MET A 26 -12.26 16.07 13.73
C MET A 26 -12.03 14.79 12.92
N PRO A 27 -11.88 14.88 11.59
CA PRO A 27 -11.47 13.73 10.81
C PRO A 27 -10.09 13.33 11.36
N VAL A 28 -10.04 12.26 12.14
CA VAL A 28 -8.77 11.63 12.50
C VAL A 28 -8.12 11.30 11.16
N PRO A 29 -6.96 11.89 10.82
CA PRO A 29 -6.29 11.54 9.59
C PRO A 29 -6.01 10.04 9.66
N ALA A 30 -6.61 9.30 8.73
CA ALA A 30 -6.43 7.87 8.65
C ALA A 30 -4.93 7.58 8.53
N ALA A 31 -4.40 6.76 9.42
CA ALA A 31 -2.98 6.49 9.48
C ALA A 31 -2.55 5.66 8.25
N ALA A 32 -1.49 6.08 7.58
CA ALA A 32 -0.87 5.28 6.54
C ALA A 32 -0.08 4.12 7.19
N VAL A 33 -0.42 2.88 6.84
CA VAL A 33 0.40 1.72 7.23
C VAL A 33 1.33 1.42 6.07
N SER A 34 2.62 1.73 6.23
CA SER A 34 3.63 1.39 5.24
C SER A 34 3.84 -0.13 5.23
N ALA A 35 3.30 -0.80 4.21
CA ALA A 35 3.52 -2.22 3.95
C ALA A 35 4.68 -2.39 2.94
N PRO A 36 5.36 -3.56 2.91
CA PRO A 36 6.32 -3.86 1.85
C PRO A 36 5.68 -3.62 0.48
N SER A 37 6.46 -3.09 -0.47
CA SER A 37 5.97 -2.52 -1.73
C SER A 37 5.40 -3.52 -2.75
N GLY A 38 5.00 -4.72 -2.31
CA GLY A 38 4.37 -5.74 -3.12
C GLY A 38 5.30 -6.90 -3.41
N ILE A 39 5.18 -7.44 -4.62
CA ILE A 39 5.77 -8.71 -5.05
C ILE A 39 7.25 -8.61 -5.48
N ASP A 40 7.81 -7.41 -5.63
CA ASP A 40 9.21 -7.17 -6.03
C ASP A 40 9.77 -5.91 -5.37
N ALA A 41 10.92 -6.01 -4.71
CA ALA A 41 11.53 -4.90 -3.97
C ALA A 41 12.03 -3.75 -4.86
N ARG A 42 12.20 -3.99 -6.17
CA ARG A 42 12.62 -2.96 -7.15
C ARG A 42 11.48 -2.02 -7.55
N ILE A 43 10.24 -2.42 -7.26
CA ILE A 43 9.09 -1.55 -7.36
C ILE A 43 8.78 -1.05 -5.96
N ARG A 44 8.85 0.26 -5.74
CA ARG A 44 8.53 0.89 -4.45
C ARG A 44 7.28 1.73 -4.54
N LEU A 45 6.52 1.73 -3.47
CA LEU A 45 5.32 2.55 -3.31
C LEU A 45 5.58 3.63 -2.25
N ASP A 46 5.21 4.86 -2.59
CA ASP A 46 5.06 5.96 -1.66
C ASP A 46 3.66 6.52 -1.85
N TRP A 47 2.88 6.65 -0.78
CA TRP A 47 1.47 6.98 -0.90
C TRP A 47 0.90 7.57 0.39
N GLU A 48 -0.20 8.28 0.21
CA GLU A 48 -0.98 8.86 1.29
C GLU A 48 -2.49 8.76 0.98
N ALA A 49 -3.30 8.90 2.03
CA ALA A 49 -4.72 9.14 1.87
C ALA A 49 -4.96 10.62 1.58
N GLY A 50 -5.80 10.91 0.58
CA GLY A 50 -6.11 12.26 0.17
C GLY A 50 -7.55 12.41 -0.32
N THR A 51 -7.82 13.55 -0.92
CA THR A 51 -9.11 13.86 -1.53
C THR A 51 -8.92 14.48 -2.89
N LYS A 52 -9.60 13.94 -3.91
CA LYS A 52 -9.62 14.54 -5.24
C LYS A 52 -10.55 15.75 -5.29
N ARG A 53 -10.45 16.54 -6.37
CA ARG A 53 -11.44 17.57 -6.72
C ARG A 53 -12.86 17.01 -6.59
N GLY A 54 -13.69 17.71 -5.80
CA GLY A 54 -15.05 17.27 -5.47
C GLY A 54 -15.16 16.45 -4.17
N GLY A 55 -14.11 16.39 -3.35
CA GLY A 55 -14.15 15.81 -2.00
C GLY A 55 -14.18 14.28 -1.95
N LYS A 56 -13.97 13.60 -3.09
CA LYS A 56 -13.97 12.14 -3.14
C LYS A 56 -12.66 11.60 -2.54
N PRO A 57 -12.73 10.64 -1.61
CA PRO A 57 -11.53 10.07 -1.00
C PRO A 57 -10.72 9.27 -2.02
N VAL A 58 -9.40 9.39 -1.95
CA VAL A 58 -8.45 8.68 -2.83
C VAL A 58 -7.26 8.21 -2.02
N ILE A 59 -6.60 7.15 -2.50
CA ILE A 59 -5.18 6.94 -2.24
C ILE A 59 -4.42 7.55 -3.41
N GLN A 60 -3.41 8.34 -3.12
CA GLN A 60 -2.57 8.97 -4.12
C GLN A 60 -1.10 8.83 -3.78
N GLY A 61 -0.24 8.87 -4.79
CA GLY A 61 1.19 8.71 -4.55
C GLY A 61 1.98 8.41 -5.79
N TYR A 62 3.14 7.79 -5.59
CA TYR A 62 4.08 7.44 -6.65
C TYR A 62 4.46 5.96 -6.60
N VAL A 63 4.55 5.36 -7.78
CA VAL A 63 5.25 4.09 -7.98
C VAL A 63 6.63 4.40 -8.52
N TYR A 64 7.66 3.94 -7.84
CA TYR A 64 9.06 4.07 -8.24
C TYR A 64 9.54 2.77 -8.87
N ASN A 65 10.40 2.90 -9.88
CA ASN A 65 11.09 1.79 -10.50
C ASN A 65 12.60 1.97 -10.34
N ASP A 66 13.19 1.23 -9.41
CA ASP A 66 14.63 1.26 -9.17
C ASP A 66 15.38 0.22 -10.03
N TYR A 67 14.71 -0.35 -11.04
CA TYR A 67 15.29 -1.31 -11.97
C TYR A 67 15.69 -0.68 -13.30
N GLY A 68 16.67 -1.28 -13.97
CA GLY A 68 17.17 -0.86 -15.27
C GLY A 68 16.25 -1.17 -16.47
N ARG A 69 14.98 -1.52 -16.24
CA ARG A 69 13.99 -1.79 -17.30
C ARG A 69 12.67 -1.10 -16.96
N PRO A 70 11.92 -0.56 -17.94
CA PRO A 70 10.60 0.01 -17.67
C PRO A 70 9.64 -1.05 -17.13
N ALA A 71 8.80 -0.69 -16.16
CA ALA A 71 7.68 -1.50 -15.69
C ALA A 71 6.37 -1.07 -16.36
N THR A 72 5.54 -2.02 -16.77
CA THR A 72 4.20 -1.81 -17.36
C THR A 72 3.15 -2.60 -16.60
N ASP A 73 1.88 -2.36 -16.92
CA ASP A 73 0.74 -3.14 -16.42
C ASP A 73 0.71 -3.29 -14.89
N ILE A 74 1.07 -2.21 -14.19
CA ILE A 74 1.17 -2.22 -12.73
C ILE A 74 -0.24 -2.13 -12.12
N HIS A 75 -0.63 -3.19 -11.44
CA HIS A 75 -1.89 -3.26 -10.69
C HIS A 75 -1.66 -3.07 -9.19
N LEU A 76 -2.57 -2.33 -8.58
CA LEU A 76 -2.56 -2.00 -7.17
C LEU A 76 -3.80 -2.58 -6.49
N LEU A 77 -3.63 -3.07 -5.27
CA LEU A 77 -4.71 -3.36 -4.35
C LEU A 77 -4.63 -2.38 -3.18
N VAL A 78 -5.75 -1.71 -2.91
CA VAL A 78 -5.96 -0.90 -1.72
C VAL A 78 -6.97 -1.61 -0.82
N GLU A 79 -6.54 -1.98 0.37
CA GLU A 79 -7.40 -2.44 1.44
C GLU A 79 -7.68 -1.26 2.39
N THR A 80 -8.95 -1.04 2.72
CA THR A 80 -9.39 -0.10 3.75
C THR A 80 -9.63 -0.88 5.03
N LEU A 81 -9.03 -0.42 6.13
CA LEU A 81 -9.07 -1.10 7.43
C LEU A 81 -9.87 -0.27 8.44
N ASP A 82 -10.64 -0.94 9.30
CA ASP A 82 -11.23 -0.31 10.48
C ASP A 82 -10.22 -0.16 11.63
N ALA A 83 -10.69 0.37 12.77
CA ALA A 83 -9.83 0.61 13.94
C ALA A 83 -9.30 -0.68 14.59
N SER A 84 -9.91 -1.84 14.32
CA SER A 84 -9.42 -3.15 14.77
C SER A 84 -8.37 -3.74 13.82
N GLY A 85 -8.16 -3.13 12.66
CA GLY A 85 -7.31 -3.64 11.59
C GLY A 85 -8.03 -4.64 10.67
N ALA A 86 -9.35 -4.79 10.78
CA ALA A 86 -10.11 -5.65 9.88
C ALA A 86 -10.32 -4.94 8.52
N VAL A 87 -10.20 -5.69 7.43
CA VAL A 87 -10.43 -5.16 6.08
C VAL A 87 -11.93 -4.99 5.85
N VAL A 88 -12.37 -3.74 5.68
CA VAL A 88 -13.79 -3.38 5.46
C VAL A 88 -14.10 -3.05 4.01
N ALA A 89 -13.09 -2.73 3.19
CA ALA A 89 -13.25 -2.56 1.75
C ALA A 89 -11.97 -2.91 0.99
N ARG A 90 -12.14 -3.29 -0.29
CA ARG A 90 -11.05 -3.53 -1.24
C ARG A 90 -11.32 -2.78 -2.54
N THR A 91 -10.30 -2.09 -3.03
CA THR A 91 -10.33 -1.37 -4.30
C THR A 91 -9.09 -1.71 -5.10
N THR A 92 -9.29 -2.11 -6.35
CA THR A 92 -8.20 -2.31 -7.30
C THR A 92 -7.97 -1.03 -8.10
N GLY A 93 -6.71 -0.66 -8.27
CA GLY A 93 -6.26 0.43 -9.14
C GLY A 93 -5.23 -0.06 -10.13
N PHE A 94 -4.86 0.82 -11.06
CA PHE A 94 -3.77 0.57 -11.98
C PHE A 94 -3.00 1.87 -12.20
N VAL A 95 -1.73 1.72 -12.51
CA VAL A 95 -0.87 2.83 -12.87
C VAL A 95 -1.00 3.08 -14.37
N VAL A 96 -1.33 4.30 -14.76
CA VAL A 96 -1.50 4.65 -16.18
C VAL A 96 -0.13 4.88 -16.81
N GLY A 97 0.27 3.99 -17.70
CA GLY A 97 1.53 4.10 -18.45
C GLY A 97 2.65 3.25 -17.87
N ALA A 98 3.87 3.49 -18.36
CA ALA A 98 5.05 2.75 -17.94
C ALA A 98 5.88 3.58 -16.96
N VAL A 99 6.36 2.95 -15.89
CA VAL A 99 7.36 3.57 -15.00
C VAL A 99 8.72 3.33 -15.63
N GLN A 100 9.34 4.38 -16.16
CA GLN A 100 10.67 4.26 -16.79
C GLN A 100 11.73 3.84 -15.76
N PHE A 101 12.89 3.43 -16.26
CA PHE A 101 14.01 3.03 -15.42
C PHE A 101 14.46 4.20 -14.53
N ASN A 102 14.68 3.93 -13.24
CA ASN A 102 15.06 4.93 -12.22
C ASN A 102 14.12 6.15 -12.17
N ASP A 103 12.85 5.95 -12.52
CA ASP A 103 11.84 7.00 -12.58
C ASP A 103 10.66 6.65 -11.66
N ARG A 104 9.70 7.57 -11.57
CA ARG A 104 8.45 7.38 -10.85
C ARG A 104 7.27 7.90 -11.65
N ILE A 105 6.10 7.34 -11.41
CA ILE A 105 4.86 7.86 -11.96
C ILE A 105 3.82 8.05 -10.87
N TYR A 106 3.02 9.11 -11.02
CA TYR A 106 1.93 9.41 -10.12
C TYR A 106 0.74 8.47 -10.36
N PHE A 107 0.04 8.11 -9.29
CA PHE A 107 -1.19 7.34 -9.37
C PHE A 107 -2.24 7.90 -8.41
N GLU A 108 -3.51 7.64 -8.73
CA GLU A 108 -4.67 7.84 -7.85
C GLU A 108 -5.58 6.61 -7.92
N VAL A 109 -6.05 6.15 -6.75
CA VAL A 109 -7.05 5.10 -6.63
C VAL A 109 -8.25 5.64 -5.83
N PRO A 110 -9.41 5.87 -6.46
CA PRO A 110 -10.61 6.31 -5.75
C PRO A 110 -11.11 5.26 -4.75
N LEU A 111 -11.32 5.67 -3.51
CA LEU A 111 -11.79 4.77 -2.46
C LEU A 111 -13.32 4.60 -2.51
N LYS A 112 -13.79 3.35 -2.33
CA LYS A 112 -15.23 3.05 -2.17
C LYS A 112 -15.75 3.38 -0.77
N ALA A 113 -14.87 3.36 0.24
CA ALA A 113 -15.16 3.68 1.63
C ALA A 113 -13.89 4.21 2.31
N THR A 114 -14.08 5.08 3.31
CA THR A 114 -13.01 5.53 4.21
C THR A 114 -12.83 4.56 5.38
N GLY A 115 -11.63 4.53 5.95
CA GLY A 115 -11.32 3.69 7.11
C GLY A 115 -10.39 4.40 8.08
N ALA A 116 -10.05 3.71 9.18
CA ALA A 116 -9.09 4.20 10.16
C ALA A 116 -7.65 4.13 9.63
N SER A 117 -7.35 3.18 8.74
CA SER A 117 -6.07 3.05 8.06
C SER A 117 -6.21 2.35 6.71
N TYR A 118 -5.14 2.34 5.92
CA TYR A 118 -5.10 1.72 4.60
C TYR A 118 -3.85 0.86 4.42
N ARG A 119 -3.96 -0.15 3.55
CA ARG A 119 -2.83 -0.93 3.05
C ARG A 119 -2.85 -0.89 1.53
N VAL A 120 -1.72 -0.55 0.93
CA VAL A 120 -1.55 -0.49 -0.53
C VAL A 120 -0.47 -1.48 -0.94
N THR A 121 -0.72 -2.25 -2.00
CA THR A 121 0.20 -3.30 -2.45
C THR A 121 0.21 -3.36 -3.98
N VAL A 122 1.39 -3.54 -4.57
CA VAL A 122 1.49 -3.94 -5.99
C VAL A 122 1.19 -5.42 -6.09
N THR A 123 0.18 -5.78 -6.88
CA THR A 123 -0.27 -7.17 -7.03
C THR A 123 0.27 -7.84 -8.29
N SER A 124 0.56 -7.07 -9.34
CA SER A 124 1.17 -7.54 -10.59
C SER A 124 1.77 -6.38 -11.37
N PHE A 125 2.74 -6.68 -12.22
CA PHE A 125 3.34 -5.79 -13.21
C PHE A 125 4.18 -6.63 -14.19
N ASP A 126 4.58 -6.02 -15.30
CA ASP A 126 5.48 -6.62 -16.30
C ASP A 126 6.73 -5.76 -16.53
N TRP A 127 7.87 -6.40 -16.85
CA TRP A 127 9.08 -5.69 -17.27
C TRP A 127 9.14 -5.56 -18.79
N LYS A 128 9.14 -4.34 -19.31
CA LYS A 128 9.24 -4.09 -20.76
C LYS A 128 10.58 -4.61 -21.30
N GLY A 129 10.51 -5.46 -22.33
CA GLY A 129 11.68 -6.02 -23.02
C GLY A 129 12.32 -7.24 -22.33
N GLY A 130 11.72 -7.77 -21.27
CA GLY A 130 11.95 -9.14 -20.82
C GLY A 130 10.79 -9.99 -21.31
N GLY A 131 11.02 -10.88 -22.28
CA GLY A 131 10.00 -11.84 -22.69
C GLY A 131 9.49 -12.61 -21.46
N GLY A 132 8.16 -12.74 -21.35
CA GLY A 132 7.50 -13.44 -20.25
C GLY A 132 8.12 -14.81 -20.01
N GLY A 133 8.74 -14.98 -18.85
CA GLY A 133 9.11 -16.29 -18.30
C GLY A 133 7.90 -16.88 -17.58
N GLY A 134 6.79 -17.06 -18.29
CA GLY A 134 5.65 -17.81 -17.80
C GLY A 134 5.87 -19.30 -18.01
N GLY A 135 5.93 -20.05 -16.91
CA GLY A 135 5.52 -21.46 -16.85
C GLY A 135 6.55 -22.51 -17.23
N ALA A 136 7.05 -23.22 -16.22
CA ALA A 136 7.25 -24.66 -16.25
C ALA A 136 6.59 -25.25 -14.99
#